data_AF-A0A1V4TI01-F1
#
_entry.id   AF-A0A1V4TI01-F1
#
_cell.length_a   1.000
_cell.length_b   1.000
_cell.length_c   1.000
_cell.angle_alpha   90.00
_cell.angle_beta   90.00
_cell.angle_gamma   90.00
#
_symmetry.space_group_name_H-M   'P 1'
#
loop_
_entity.id
_entity.type
_entity.pdbx_description
1 polymer ?
#
loop_
_entity_poly.entity_id
_entity_poly.type
_entity_poly.pdbx_seq_one_letter_code
_entity_poly.pdbx_strand_id
1 'polypeptide(L)'
;MVVTKCVDCGNEYEIEDDENPADFQCECGGNLIYLDTVSNAESLEGIEEDITEVKNQKQSKPSHKELLQLKLRAEVEDELRKLEEKKKKYGFLKVAKSISGQRLELYDYSIRLPGKQDYLIEDIISIDFKEANPGLLGIGKGYIKFNIRGMNKQQPGALLTYGQNTGLNVGMYGRPNPKTKIKFHQQWEPEFREIKDIIEAKILKSRELLSNEDDKNNLDDLEKLAELKQKGIITEEEFEAKKKEILSL
;
A
#
# COMPACT_ATOMS: atom_id res chain seq x y z
N MET A 1 31.21 39.66 -15.48
CA MET A 1 31.34 38.46 -14.64
C MET A 1 30.09 38.33 -13.79
N VAL A 2 29.46 37.16 -13.80
CA VAL A 2 28.24 36.83 -13.05
C VAL A 2 28.55 35.80 -11.97
N VAL A 3 27.89 35.96 -10.81
CA VAL A 3 28.02 35.03 -9.69
C VAL A 3 26.95 33.95 -9.79
N THR A 4 27.41 32.70 -9.80
CA THR A 4 26.56 31.49 -9.79
C THR A 4 26.73 30.75 -8.48
N LYS A 5 25.74 29.94 -8.11
CA LYS A 5 25.75 29.17 -6.86
C LYS A 5 25.46 27.71 -7.12
N CYS A 6 26.22 26.82 -6.49
CA CYS A 6 25.94 25.39 -6.52
C CYS A 6 24.69 25.06 -5.71
N VAL A 7 23.77 24.30 -6.31
CA VAL A 7 22.51 23.87 -5.66
C VAL A 7 22.78 22.93 -4.48
N ASP A 8 23.82 22.10 -4.56
CA ASP A 8 24.05 21.03 -3.58
C ASP A 8 24.92 21.47 -2.39
N CYS A 9 26.01 22.21 -2.64
CA CYS A 9 26.93 22.63 -1.57
C CYS A 9 26.84 24.11 -1.20
N GLY A 10 26.20 24.93 -2.04
CA GLY A 10 26.05 26.36 -1.81
C GLY A 10 27.31 27.21 -2.04
N ASN A 11 28.39 26.64 -2.59
CA ASN A 11 29.57 27.41 -2.99
C ASN A 11 29.24 28.34 -4.17
N GLU A 12 29.90 29.49 -4.20
CA GLU A 12 29.71 30.54 -5.21
C GLU A 12 30.89 30.54 -6.20
N TYR A 13 30.59 30.75 -7.48
CA TYR A 13 31.56 30.74 -8.57
C TYR A 13 31.34 31.95 -9.48
N GLU A 14 32.43 32.59 -9.89
CA GLU A 14 32.41 33.68 -10.88
C GLU A 14 32.64 33.10 -12.28
N ILE A 15 31.71 33.35 -13.21
CA ILE A 15 31.83 32.98 -14.63
C ILE A 15 31.67 34.22 -15.51
N GLU A 16 32.08 34.16 -16.78
CA GLU A 16 31.91 35.28 -17.71
C GLU A 16 30.42 35.47 -18.08
N ASP A 17 30.05 36.70 -18.49
CA ASP A 17 28.63 37.08 -18.66
C ASP A 17 27.94 36.34 -19.83
N ASP A 18 28.72 35.75 -20.73
CA ASP A 18 28.30 34.98 -21.90
C ASP A 18 28.41 33.46 -21.71
N GLU A 19 28.89 33.01 -20.55
CA GLU A 19 29.06 31.58 -20.24
C GLU A 19 27.82 31.01 -19.53
N ASN A 20 27.45 29.77 -19.90
CA ASN A 20 26.28 29.09 -19.34
C ASN A 20 26.69 28.23 -18.11
N PRO A 21 26.11 28.45 -16.91
CA PRO A 21 26.41 27.72 -15.68
C PRO A 21 26.24 26.20 -15.82
N ALA A 22 25.38 25.75 -16.74
CA ALA A 22 25.16 24.33 -16.99
C ALA A 22 26.39 23.62 -17.61
N ASP A 23 27.30 24.38 -18.23
CA ASP A 23 28.53 23.83 -18.81
C ASP A 23 29.62 23.61 -17.74
N PHE A 24 29.39 24.07 -16.51
CA PHE A 24 30.33 23.98 -15.39
C PHE A 24 29.79 23.06 -14.31
N GLN A 25 30.67 22.18 -13.81
CA GLN A 25 30.35 21.29 -12.70
C GLN A 25 31.08 21.74 -11.44
N CYS A 26 30.33 21.87 -10.34
CA CYS A 26 30.91 22.16 -9.04
C CYS A 26 31.87 21.04 -8.60
N GLU A 27 32.88 21.36 -7.79
CA GLU A 27 33.79 20.35 -7.22
C GLU A 27 33.08 19.24 -6.42
N CYS A 28 31.89 19.51 -5.87
CA CYS A 28 31.07 18.52 -5.18
C CYS A 28 30.27 17.60 -6.12
N GLY A 29 30.35 17.83 -7.44
CA GLY A 29 29.58 17.15 -8.48
C GLY A 29 28.22 17.79 -8.79
N GLY A 30 27.86 18.88 -8.11
CA GLY A 30 26.56 19.56 -8.24
C GLY A 30 26.48 20.59 -9.36
N ASN A 31 25.25 20.95 -9.75
CA ASN A 31 24.99 21.92 -10.83
C ASN A 31 25.00 23.38 -10.32
N LEU A 32 25.46 24.30 -11.16
CA LEU A 32 25.48 25.74 -10.88
C LEU A 32 24.23 26.42 -11.47
N ILE A 33 23.67 27.39 -10.74
CA ILE A 33 22.54 28.22 -11.19
C ILE A 33 22.83 29.71 -10.96
N TYR A 34 22.25 30.59 -11.78
CA TYR A 34 22.36 32.05 -11.60
C TYR A 34 21.58 32.51 -10.37
N LEU A 35 22.15 33.40 -9.55
CA LEU A 35 21.51 33.93 -8.35
C LEU A 35 20.20 34.69 -8.64
N ASP A 36 20.07 35.31 -9.81
CA ASP A 36 18.86 36.06 -10.18
C ASP A 36 17.65 35.14 -10.45
N THR A 37 17.88 33.87 -10.80
CA THR A 37 16.81 32.91 -11.10
C THR A 37 16.10 32.33 -9.87
N VAL A 38 16.58 32.61 -8.65
CA VAL A 38 15.94 32.13 -7.41
C VAL A 38 14.80 33.05 -6.94
N SER A 39 14.57 34.18 -7.64
CA SER A 39 13.54 35.16 -7.23
C SER A 39 12.31 35.25 -8.14
N ASN A 40 12.27 34.60 -9.31
CA ASN A 40 11.08 34.56 -10.17
C ASN A 40 11.16 33.43 -11.20
N ALA A 41 10.32 32.40 -11.09
CA ALA A 41 9.86 31.57 -12.23
C ALA A 41 8.73 30.59 -11.81
N GLU A 42 7.54 31.12 -11.51
CA GLU A 42 6.31 30.50 -12.02
C GLU A 42 5.91 31.25 -13.29
N SER A 43 5.80 30.47 -14.36
CA SER A 43 5.14 30.66 -15.64
C SER A 43 4.23 31.88 -15.79
N LEU A 44 4.63 32.78 -16.68
CA LEU A 44 3.81 33.82 -17.30
C LEU A 44 2.93 33.21 -18.41
N GLU A 45 1.60 33.31 -18.28
CA GLU A 45 0.73 33.67 -19.39
C GLU A 45 -0.41 34.54 -18.85
N GLY A 46 -0.45 35.80 -19.30
CA GLY A 46 -1.68 36.60 -19.29
C GLY A 46 -1.64 37.90 -18.50
N ILE A 47 -1.57 38.99 -19.26
CA ILE A 47 -2.14 40.32 -18.99
C ILE A 47 -1.22 41.28 -18.21
N GLU A 48 -0.35 41.94 -18.96
CA GLU A 48 0.06 43.32 -18.69
C GLU A 48 -1.14 44.23 -18.91
N GLU A 49 -1.63 44.86 -17.85
CA GLU A 49 -2.04 46.27 -17.76
C GLU A 49 -2.62 46.48 -16.34
N ASP A 50 -2.32 47.64 -15.73
CA ASP A 50 -2.70 48.08 -14.38
C ASP A 50 -1.84 47.61 -13.17
N ILE A 51 -0.57 48.03 -13.14
CA ILE A 51 0.16 48.21 -11.86
C ILE A 51 0.60 49.67 -11.71
N THR A 52 -0.35 50.53 -11.35
CA THR A 52 -0.07 51.78 -10.64
C THR A 52 -1.06 51.97 -9.51
N GLU A 53 -1.20 51.02 -8.57
CA GLU A 53 -1.82 51.33 -7.26
C GLU A 53 -1.69 50.29 -6.14
N VAL A 54 -0.55 49.63 -5.91
CA VAL A 54 -0.37 48.87 -4.64
C VAL A 54 1.03 49.01 -4.06
N LYS A 55 1.39 50.21 -3.63
CA LYS A 55 2.53 50.46 -2.71
C LYS A 55 2.09 50.69 -1.25
N ASN A 56 0.96 50.13 -0.84
CA ASN A 56 0.47 50.31 0.53
C ASN A 56 -0.24 49.07 1.09
N GLN A 57 0.52 47.99 1.33
CA GLN A 57 0.14 47.05 2.37
C GLN A 57 1.33 46.78 3.29
N LYS A 58 1.17 47.29 4.51
CA LYS A 58 2.02 47.05 5.68
C LYS A 58 2.23 45.53 5.84
N GLN A 59 3.47 45.09 5.77
CA GLN A 59 3.88 43.76 6.24
C GLN A 59 3.68 43.71 7.77
N SER A 60 2.51 43.27 8.22
CA SER A 60 2.34 42.81 9.60
C SER A 60 3.06 41.46 9.72
N LYS A 61 4.05 41.38 10.62
CA LYS A 61 4.72 40.11 10.95
C LYS A 61 3.65 39.05 11.29
N PRO A 62 3.76 37.83 10.75
CA PRO A 62 2.79 36.77 11.00
C PRO A 62 2.72 36.49 12.50
N SER A 63 1.49 36.32 12.98
CA SER A 63 1.20 35.97 14.37
C SER A 63 1.88 34.65 14.72
N HIS A 64 2.29 34.50 15.99
CA HIS A 64 2.84 33.23 16.50
C HIS A 64 1.93 32.02 16.20
N LYS A 65 0.61 32.25 16.11
CA LYS A 65 -0.38 31.23 15.76
C LYS A 65 -0.30 30.81 14.28
N GLU A 66 -0.03 31.74 13.37
CA GLU A 66 0.13 31.49 11.94
C GLU A 66 1.45 30.74 11.67
N LEU A 67 2.51 31.12 12.38
CA LEU A 67 3.81 30.43 12.31
C LEU A 67 3.69 28.96 12.78
N LEU A 68 2.90 28.70 13.82
CA LEU A 68 2.65 27.34 14.32
C LEU A 68 1.85 26.50 13.31
N GLN A 69 0.85 27.11 12.66
CA GLN A 69 0.06 26.43 11.62
C GLN A 69 0.90 26.09 10.40
N LEU A 70 1.80 26.99 9.98
CA LEU A 70 2.72 26.75 8.87
C LEU A 70 3.69 25.59 9.16
N LYS A 71 4.26 25.54 10.37
CA LYS A 71 5.14 24.43 10.79
C LYS A 71 4.40 23.09 10.82
N LEU A 72 3.17 23.08 11.37
CA LEU A 72 2.36 21.87 11.44
C LEU A 72 1.99 21.36 10.03
N ARG A 73 1.65 22.26 9.10
CA ARG A 73 1.36 21.89 7.70
C ARG A 73 2.57 21.28 7.01
N ALA A 74 3.75 21.90 7.15
CA ALA A 74 4.98 21.38 6.54
C ALA A 74 5.37 20.00 7.09
N GLU A 75 5.15 19.75 8.39
CA GLU A 75 5.41 18.43 9.00
C GLU A 75 4.44 17.36 8.49
N VAL A 76 3.16 17.70 8.34
CA VAL A 76 2.16 16.80 7.73
C VAL A 76 2.48 16.51 6.26
N GLU A 77 2.89 17.51 5.48
CA GLU A 77 3.28 17.35 4.07
C GLU A 77 4.50 16.45 3.90
N ASP A 78 5.51 16.58 4.76
CA ASP A 78 6.69 15.69 4.73
C ASP A 78 6.33 14.25 5.12
N GLU A 79 5.43 14.04 6.10
CA GLU A 79 4.89 12.71 6.40
C GLU A 79 4.11 12.12 5.22
N LEU A 80 3.27 12.93 4.54
CA LEU A 80 2.53 12.50 3.36
C LEU A 80 3.46 12.09 2.22
N ARG A 81 4.50 12.88 1.93
CA ARG A 81 5.51 12.55 0.91
C ARG A 81 6.23 11.24 1.23
N LYS A 82 6.63 11.03 2.49
CA LYS A 82 7.25 9.76 2.94
C LYS A 82 6.31 8.57 2.81
N LEU A 83 5.00 8.77 3.00
CA LEU A 83 3.99 7.72 2.80
C LEU A 83 3.78 7.42 1.31
N GLU A 84 3.78 8.43 0.44
CA GLU A 84 3.69 8.25 -1.02
C GLU A 84 4.90 7.52 -1.60
N GLU A 85 6.12 7.85 -1.14
CA GLU A 85 7.32 7.11 -1.52
C GLU A 85 7.26 5.64 -1.09
N LYS A 86 6.75 5.38 0.12
CA LYS A 86 6.53 3.99 0.60
C LYS A 86 5.45 3.27 -0.20
N LYS A 87 4.39 3.98 -0.60
CA LYS A 87 3.35 3.44 -1.49
C LYS A 87 3.93 3.08 -2.86
N LYS A 88 4.74 3.96 -3.45
CA LYS A 88 5.39 3.72 -4.74
C LYS A 88 6.43 2.59 -4.70
N LYS A 89 7.19 2.48 -3.61
CA LYS A 89 8.29 1.51 -3.49
C LYS A 89 7.86 0.12 -3.00
N TYR A 90 6.86 0.06 -2.12
CA TYR A 90 6.47 -1.19 -1.45
C TYR A 90 4.98 -1.52 -1.59
N GLY A 91 4.20 -0.68 -2.27
CA GLY A 91 2.74 -0.82 -2.30
C GLY A 91 2.11 -0.59 -0.93
N PHE A 92 2.75 0.17 -0.03
CA PHE A 92 2.22 0.41 1.32
C PHE A 92 0.92 1.20 1.26
N LEU A 93 -0.12 0.70 1.93
CA LEU A 93 -1.45 1.32 1.95
C LEU A 93 -1.78 1.90 3.32
N LYS A 94 -1.66 1.10 4.38
CA LYS A 94 -2.13 1.49 5.72
C LYS A 94 -1.36 0.80 6.83
N VAL A 95 -1.35 1.43 8.01
CA VAL A 95 -0.88 0.82 9.26
C VAL A 95 -1.92 1.01 10.35
N ALA A 96 -2.12 -0.01 11.16
CA ALA A 96 -2.95 0.06 12.35
C ALA A 96 -2.22 -0.51 13.58
N LYS A 97 -2.49 0.05 14.76
CA LYS A 97 -1.81 -0.34 16.01
C LYS A 97 -2.71 -1.20 16.88
N SER A 98 -2.22 -2.36 17.28
CA SER A 98 -2.90 -3.26 18.21
C SER A 98 -2.84 -2.75 19.66
N ILE A 99 -3.64 -3.36 20.55
CA ILE A 99 -3.55 -3.15 22.00
C ILE A 99 -2.16 -3.48 22.56
N SER A 100 -1.46 -4.47 21.97
CA SER A 100 -0.10 -4.84 22.37
C SER A 100 0.97 -3.86 21.84
N GLY A 101 0.56 -2.78 21.15
CA GLY A 101 1.46 -1.82 20.51
C GLY A 101 2.12 -2.33 19.22
N GLN A 102 1.77 -3.54 18.79
CA GLN A 102 2.26 -4.13 17.55
C GLN A 102 1.53 -3.54 16.35
N ARG A 103 2.19 -3.54 15.19
CA ARG A 103 1.65 -2.96 13.96
C ARG A 103 1.09 -4.06 13.06
N LEU A 104 -0.08 -3.79 12.50
CA LEU A 104 -0.56 -4.43 11.30
C LEU A 104 -0.23 -3.48 10.14
N GLU A 105 0.41 -4.00 9.11
CA GLU A 105 0.76 -3.23 7.91
C GLU A 105 0.04 -3.84 6.71
N LEU A 106 -0.67 -3.01 5.96
CA LEU A 106 -1.35 -3.39 4.73
C LEU A 106 -0.56 -2.87 3.54
N TYR A 107 -0.29 -3.78 2.60
CA TYR A 107 0.34 -3.51 1.32
C TYR A 107 -0.63 -3.81 0.18
N ASP A 108 -0.18 -3.60 -1.06
CA ASP A 108 -1.03 -3.79 -2.24
C ASP A 108 -1.43 -5.26 -2.45
N TYR A 109 -0.53 -6.19 -2.16
CA TYR A 109 -0.78 -7.62 -2.39
C TYR A 109 -0.66 -8.46 -1.11
N SER A 110 -0.22 -7.86 -0.01
CA SER A 110 0.05 -8.59 1.22
C SER A 110 -0.35 -7.82 2.47
N ILE A 111 -0.49 -8.55 3.56
CA ILE A 111 -0.70 -8.04 4.90
C ILE A 111 0.37 -8.61 5.83
N ARG A 112 1.00 -7.73 6.61
CA ARG A 112 1.92 -8.12 7.68
C ARG A 112 1.20 -8.08 9.01
N LEU A 113 1.05 -9.24 9.63
CA LEU A 113 0.45 -9.35 10.96
C LEU A 113 1.51 -9.16 12.07
N PRO A 114 1.06 -8.78 13.28
CA PRO A 114 1.88 -8.76 14.47
C PRO A 114 2.64 -10.07 14.69
N GLY A 115 3.97 -10.01 14.70
CA GLY A 115 4.82 -11.20 14.70
C GLY A 115 5.64 -11.38 13.42
N LYS A 116 5.62 -10.40 12.50
CA LYS A 116 6.38 -10.36 11.24
C LYS A 116 6.02 -11.49 10.26
N GLN A 117 4.77 -11.93 10.29
CA GLN A 117 4.28 -12.91 9.32
C GLN A 117 3.52 -12.18 8.22
N ASP A 118 3.95 -12.38 6.99
CA ASP A 118 3.37 -11.78 5.80
C ASP A 118 2.44 -12.81 5.13
N TYR A 119 1.25 -12.37 4.72
CA TYR A 119 0.27 -13.17 3.98
C TYR A 119 -0.15 -12.45 2.72
N LEU A 120 -0.43 -13.19 1.66
CA LEU A 120 -1.03 -12.62 0.47
C LEU A 120 -2.50 -12.30 0.76
N ILE A 121 -3.00 -11.20 0.19
CA ILE A 121 -4.40 -10.81 0.29
C ILE A 121 -5.29 -11.89 -0.37
N GLU A 122 -4.81 -12.51 -1.44
CA GLU A 122 -5.48 -13.60 -2.16
C GLU A 122 -5.73 -14.84 -1.29
N ASP A 123 -4.90 -15.07 -0.27
CA ASP A 123 -5.07 -16.18 0.66
C ASP A 123 -6.14 -15.88 1.73
N ILE A 124 -6.61 -14.65 1.85
CA ILE A 124 -7.63 -14.26 2.82
C ILE A 124 -9.00 -14.68 2.28
N ILE A 125 -9.61 -15.67 2.93
CA ILE A 125 -10.94 -16.17 2.59
C ILE A 125 -12.02 -15.21 3.08
N SER A 126 -11.88 -14.74 4.32
CA SER A 126 -12.82 -13.83 4.95
C SER A 126 -12.21 -13.08 6.13
N ILE A 127 -12.88 -12.00 6.54
CA ILE A 127 -12.48 -11.16 7.67
C ILE A 127 -13.61 -11.16 8.69
N ASP A 128 -13.33 -11.56 9.93
CA ASP A 128 -14.25 -11.34 11.05
C ASP A 128 -13.87 -10.02 11.74
N PHE A 129 -14.80 -9.07 11.78
CA PHE A 129 -14.60 -7.78 12.43
C PHE A 129 -15.60 -7.56 13.56
N LYS A 130 -15.09 -7.16 14.72
CA LYS A 130 -15.91 -6.77 15.87
C LYS A 130 -15.54 -5.37 16.30
N GLU A 131 -16.52 -4.49 16.25
CA GLU A 131 -16.45 -3.11 16.71
C GLU A 131 -16.09 -3.03 18.20
N ALA A 132 -15.41 -1.96 18.59
CA ALA A 132 -15.07 -1.71 19.97
C ALA A 132 -16.30 -1.17 20.71
N ASN A 133 -16.88 -2.02 21.56
CA ASN A 133 -18.02 -1.60 22.38
C ASN A 133 -17.59 -0.49 23.35
N PRO A 134 -18.30 0.64 23.48
CA PRO A 134 -17.97 1.69 24.44
C PRO A 134 -18.10 1.13 25.86
N GLY A 135 -16.98 0.69 26.43
CA GLY A 135 -16.95 0.12 27.78
C GLY A 135 -17.14 1.20 28.86
N LEU A 136 -17.30 0.77 30.11
CA LEU A 136 -17.62 1.60 31.28
C LEU A 136 -16.58 2.71 31.62
N LEU A 137 -15.52 2.87 30.83
CA LEU A 137 -14.47 3.89 30.98
C LEU A 137 -13.94 4.38 29.62
N GLY A 138 -14.67 4.19 28.52
CA GLY A 138 -14.20 4.56 27.16
C GLY A 138 -13.08 3.66 26.62
N ILE A 139 -12.71 2.57 27.32
CA ILE A 139 -11.69 1.61 26.88
C ILE A 139 -12.37 0.45 26.13
N GLY A 140 -13.11 0.78 25.08
CA GLY A 140 -13.70 -0.22 24.20
C GLY A 140 -12.62 -1.07 23.52
N LYS A 141 -12.88 -2.38 23.40
CA LYS A 141 -11.97 -3.32 22.75
C LYS A 141 -12.70 -4.02 21.60
N GLY A 142 -12.17 -3.84 20.40
CA GLY A 142 -12.59 -4.54 19.19
C GLY A 142 -11.58 -5.59 18.76
N TYR A 143 -11.88 -6.31 17.69
CA TYR A 143 -10.89 -7.16 17.02
C TYR A 143 -11.15 -7.27 15.52
N ILE A 144 -10.07 -7.55 14.78
CA ILE A 144 -10.10 -8.05 13.41
C ILE A 144 -9.48 -9.44 13.40
N LYS A 145 -10.04 -10.38 12.63
CA LYS A 145 -9.50 -11.72 12.45
C LYS A 145 -9.54 -12.10 10.99
N PHE A 146 -8.38 -12.50 10.47
CA PHE A 146 -8.24 -12.97 9.09
C PHE A 146 -8.39 -14.50 9.06
N ASN A 147 -9.33 -14.99 8.25
CA ASN A 147 -9.47 -16.41 7.94
C ASN A 147 -8.69 -16.67 6.66
N ILE A 148 -7.55 -17.34 6.78
CA ILE A 148 -6.59 -17.52 5.68
C ILE A 148 -6.65 -18.98 5.20
N ARG A 149 -6.57 -19.19 3.89
CA ARG A 149 -6.59 -20.51 3.25
C ARG A 149 -5.44 -21.37 3.77
N GLY A 150 -5.71 -22.64 4.04
CA GLY A 150 -4.72 -23.57 4.58
C GLY A 150 -4.35 -23.35 6.06
N MET A 151 -4.93 -22.35 6.75
CA MET A 151 -4.67 -22.14 8.19
C MET A 151 -5.57 -22.93 9.14
N ASN A 152 -6.49 -23.74 8.61
CA ASN A 152 -7.37 -24.55 9.43
C ASN A 152 -6.63 -25.80 9.94
N LYS A 153 -6.28 -25.74 11.23
CA LYS A 153 -5.90 -26.85 12.12
C LYS A 153 -4.60 -27.55 11.74
N GLN A 154 -3.52 -27.19 12.43
CA GLN A 154 -2.43 -28.15 12.63
C GLN A 154 -3.01 -29.38 13.30
N GLN A 155 -2.87 -30.54 12.65
CA GLN A 155 -2.80 -31.77 13.41
C GLN A 155 -1.51 -31.67 14.24
N PRO A 156 -1.56 -31.89 15.57
CA PRO A 156 -0.35 -31.95 16.38
C PRO A 156 0.59 -33.00 15.77
N GLY A 157 1.76 -32.57 15.31
CA GLY A 157 2.80 -33.49 14.87
C GLY A 157 3.39 -34.17 16.11
N ALA A 158 3.39 -35.51 16.11
CA ALA A 158 4.09 -36.26 17.13
C ALA A 158 5.61 -36.17 16.86
N LEU A 159 6.36 -35.65 17.82
CA LEU A 159 7.83 -35.69 17.79
C LEU A 159 8.30 -36.78 18.75
N LEU A 160 9.06 -37.74 18.21
CA LEU A 160 9.77 -38.71 19.02
C LEU A 160 11.06 -38.07 19.53
N THR A 161 11.19 -37.93 20.85
CA THR A 161 12.43 -37.46 21.48
C THR A 161 12.99 -38.58 22.36
N TYR A 162 14.29 -38.80 22.33
CA TYR A 162 14.93 -39.80 23.19
C TYR A 162 15.67 -39.10 24.34
N GLY A 163 15.16 -39.27 25.55
CA GLY A 163 15.80 -38.76 26.76
C GLY A 163 16.73 -39.81 27.35
N GLN A 164 17.99 -39.45 27.62
CA GLN A 164 19.00 -40.39 28.13
C GLN A 164 18.59 -41.10 29.44
N ASN A 165 17.71 -40.48 30.26
CA ASN A 165 17.22 -41.05 31.53
C ASN A 165 15.76 -41.54 31.50
N THR A 166 15.00 -41.25 30.44
CA THR A 166 13.55 -41.51 30.37
C THR A 166 13.14 -42.40 29.20
N GLY A 167 14.05 -42.68 28.26
CA GLY A 167 13.74 -43.43 27.04
C GLY A 167 13.02 -42.60 25.97
N LEU A 168 12.28 -43.28 25.09
CA LEU A 168 11.55 -42.70 23.98
C LEU A 168 10.28 -41.98 24.48
N ASN A 169 10.23 -40.66 24.30
CA ASN A 169 9.09 -39.82 24.61
C ASN A 169 8.37 -39.40 23.33
N VAL A 170 7.05 -39.47 23.33
CA VAL A 170 6.19 -38.91 22.28
C VAL A 170 5.71 -37.54 22.75
N GLY A 171 6.34 -36.48 22.27
CA GLY A 171 5.91 -35.11 22.55
C GLY A 171 4.95 -34.60 21.48
N MET A 172 3.78 -34.10 21.88
CA MET A 172 2.91 -33.34 20.98
C MET A 172 3.39 -31.89 20.91
N TYR A 173 4.08 -31.51 19.84
CA TYR A 173 4.43 -30.12 19.58
C TYR A 173 3.42 -29.54 18.60
N GLY A 174 2.48 -28.72 19.10
CA GLY A 174 1.77 -27.78 18.23
C GLY A 174 2.72 -26.66 17.84
N ARG A 175 2.89 -26.37 16.54
CA ARG A 175 3.49 -25.10 16.15
C ARG A 175 2.54 -23.99 16.64
N PRO A 176 3.05 -22.88 17.20
CA PRO A 176 2.20 -21.80 17.67
C PRO A 176 1.26 -21.35 16.55
N ASN A 177 -0.04 -21.33 16.83
CA ASN A 177 -1.03 -20.83 15.87
C ASN A 177 -0.63 -19.40 15.47
N PRO A 178 -0.50 -19.10 14.17
CA PRO A 178 -0.29 -17.72 13.75
C PRO A 178 -1.44 -16.87 14.29
N LYS A 179 -1.09 -15.73 14.91
CA LYS A 179 -2.07 -14.83 15.52
C LYS A 179 -2.76 -14.02 14.42
N THR A 180 -3.71 -14.65 13.73
CA THR A 180 -4.53 -13.96 12.71
C THR A 180 -5.58 -13.03 13.32
N LYS A 181 -5.78 -13.11 14.64
CA LYS A 181 -6.68 -12.26 15.41
C LYS A 181 -5.92 -11.15 16.12
N ILE A 182 -6.28 -9.91 15.81
CA ILE A 182 -5.68 -8.70 16.37
C ILE A 182 -6.73 -7.93 17.12
N LYS A 183 -6.44 -7.56 18.36
CA LYS A 183 -7.31 -6.74 19.20
C LYS A 183 -6.86 -5.28 19.13
N PHE A 184 -7.81 -4.36 19.14
CA PHE A 184 -7.57 -2.92 19.07
C PHE A 184 -8.42 -2.14 20.07
N HIS A 185 -7.96 -0.95 20.43
CA HIS A 185 -8.76 0.01 21.20
C HIS A 185 -9.69 0.78 20.27
N GLN A 186 -10.79 1.30 20.81
CA GLN A 186 -11.77 2.10 20.07
C GLN A 186 -11.16 3.25 19.25
N GLN A 187 -10.14 3.93 19.79
CA GLN A 187 -9.42 5.01 19.08
C GLN A 187 -8.77 4.59 17.76
N TRP A 188 -8.44 3.29 17.61
CA TRP A 188 -7.81 2.74 16.40
C TRP A 188 -8.81 2.01 15.50
N GLU A 189 -10.09 1.96 15.88
CA GLU A 189 -11.12 1.28 15.10
C GLU A 189 -11.25 1.82 13.66
N PRO A 190 -11.19 3.14 13.40
CA PRO A 190 -11.29 3.67 12.03
C PRO A 190 -10.25 3.06 11.08
N GLU A 191 -9.01 2.93 11.53
CA GLU A 191 -7.92 2.37 10.73
C GLU A 191 -8.13 0.88 10.45
N PHE A 192 -8.63 0.12 11.43
CA PHE A 192 -8.95 -1.29 11.20
C PHE A 192 -10.17 -1.49 10.29
N ARG A 193 -11.14 -0.56 10.34
CA ARG A 193 -12.30 -0.57 9.45
C ARG A 193 -11.89 -0.30 8.00
N GLU A 194 -11.07 0.71 7.78
CA GLU A 194 -10.53 1.03 6.46
C GLU A 194 -9.72 -0.13 5.88
N ILE A 195 -8.88 -0.79 6.70
CA ILE A 195 -8.12 -1.97 6.28
C ILE A 195 -9.04 -3.12 5.88
N LYS A 196 -10.11 -3.38 6.66
CA LYS A 196 -11.12 -4.38 6.30
C LYS A 196 -11.74 -4.06 4.95
N ASP A 197 -12.19 -2.82 4.75
CA ASP A 197 -12.92 -2.42 3.55
C ASP A 197 -12.02 -2.49 2.29
N ILE A 198 -10.74 -2.10 2.41
CA ILE A 198 -9.76 -2.26 1.31
C ILE A 198 -9.58 -3.74 0.95
N ILE A 199 -9.42 -4.62 1.94
CA ILE A 199 -9.19 -6.04 1.67
C ILE A 199 -10.46 -6.69 1.10
N GLU A 200 -11.64 -6.40 1.63
CA GLU A 200 -12.90 -6.92 1.10
C GLU A 200 -13.15 -6.48 -0.34
N ALA A 201 -12.88 -5.22 -0.67
CA ALA A 201 -12.97 -4.73 -2.05
C ALA A 201 -12.02 -5.49 -2.99
N LYS A 202 -10.81 -5.81 -2.52
CA LYS A 202 -9.84 -6.61 -3.29
C LYS A 202 -10.30 -8.06 -3.47
N ILE A 203 -10.88 -8.67 -2.43
CA ILE A 203 -11.44 -10.02 -2.50
C ILE A 203 -12.64 -10.07 -3.48
N LEU A 204 -13.49 -9.04 -3.50
CA LEU A 204 -14.61 -8.97 -4.43
C LEU A 204 -14.11 -8.81 -5.87
N LYS A 205 -13.18 -7.89 -6.10
CA LYS A 205 -12.61 -7.66 -7.43
C LYS A 205 -11.91 -8.90 -8.00
N SER A 206 -11.16 -9.64 -7.17
CA SER A 206 -10.52 -10.87 -7.64
C SER A 206 -11.54 -11.95 -8.01
N ARG A 207 -12.66 -12.04 -7.29
CA ARG A 207 -13.76 -12.96 -7.65
C ARG A 207 -14.46 -12.59 -8.96
N GLU A 208 -14.70 -11.30 -9.18
CA GLU A 208 -15.30 -10.81 -10.44
C GLU A 208 -14.39 -11.08 -11.64
N LEU A 209 -13.07 -10.96 -11.48
CA LEU A 209 -12.12 -11.28 -12.54
C LEU A 209 -12.11 -12.77 -12.86
N LEU A 210 -12.14 -13.63 -11.85
CA LEU A 210 -12.19 -15.08 -12.03
C LEU A 210 -13.47 -15.54 -12.73
N SER A 211 -14.63 -14.99 -12.38
CA SER A 211 -15.90 -15.35 -13.06
C SER A 211 -15.90 -14.95 -14.54
N ASN A 212 -15.32 -13.80 -14.88
CA ASN A 212 -15.25 -13.35 -16.27
C ASN A 212 -14.24 -14.14 -17.11
N GLU A 213 -13.14 -14.60 -16.51
CA GLU A 213 -12.17 -15.46 -17.20
C GLU A 213 -12.71 -16.87 -17.41
N ASP A 214 -13.40 -17.44 -16.43
CA ASP A 214 -14.04 -18.75 -16.57
C ASP A 214 -15.12 -18.72 -17.66
N ASP A 215 -15.98 -17.68 -17.70
CA ASP A 215 -16.99 -17.52 -18.75
C ASP A 215 -16.37 -17.38 -20.15
N LYS A 216 -15.24 -16.66 -20.26
CA LYS A 216 -14.52 -16.49 -21.52
C LYS A 216 -13.85 -17.79 -21.98
N ASN A 217 -13.20 -18.52 -21.07
CA ASN A 217 -12.58 -19.80 -21.38
C ASN A 217 -13.63 -20.85 -21.78
N ASN A 218 -14.78 -20.86 -21.09
CA ASN A 218 -15.91 -21.73 -21.42
C ASN A 218 -16.47 -21.45 -22.81
N LEU A 219 -16.58 -20.17 -23.21
CA LEU A 219 -17.00 -19.78 -24.57
C LEU A 219 -16.00 -20.24 -25.63
N ASP A 220 -14.70 -19.98 -25.43
CA ASP A 220 -13.65 -20.38 -26.37
C ASP A 220 -13.57 -21.91 -26.53
N ASP A 221 -13.82 -22.68 -25.46
CA ASP A 221 -13.80 -24.14 -25.51
C ASP A 221 -15.07 -24.73 -26.14
N LEU A 222 -16.23 -24.07 -25.98
CA LEU A 222 -17.46 -24.42 -26.71
C LEU A 222 -17.33 -24.18 -28.21
N GLU A 223 -16.67 -23.09 -28.64
CA GLU A 223 -16.39 -22.83 -30.06
C GLU A 223 -15.52 -23.94 -30.67
N LYS A 224 -14.43 -24.33 -30.00
CA LYS A 224 -13.56 -25.43 -30.47
C LYS A 224 -14.31 -26.75 -30.57
N LEU A 225 -15.17 -27.07 -29.59
CA LEU A 225 -15.98 -28.29 -29.64
C LEU A 225 -16.99 -28.26 -30.81
N ALA A 226 -17.60 -27.11 -31.08
CA ALA A 226 -18.52 -26.96 -32.21
C ALA A 226 -17.79 -27.13 -33.54
N GLU A 227 -16.57 -26.62 -33.68
CA GLU A 227 -15.73 -26.85 -34.86
C GLU A 227 -15.37 -28.33 -35.04
N LEU A 228 -14.99 -29.03 -33.97
CA LEU A 228 -14.63 -30.45 -34.04
C LEU A 228 -15.82 -31.32 -34.45
N LYS A 229 -17.02 -30.97 -33.96
CA LYS A 229 -18.28 -31.58 -34.39
C LYS A 229 -18.58 -31.30 -35.86
N GLN A 230 -18.45 -30.05 -36.31
CA GLN A 230 -18.66 -29.69 -37.72
C GLN A 230 -17.67 -30.38 -38.67
N LYS A 231 -16.43 -30.58 -38.22
CA LYS A 231 -15.40 -31.34 -38.94
C LYS A 231 -15.64 -32.86 -38.91
N GLY A 232 -16.66 -33.34 -38.18
CA GLY A 232 -16.99 -34.75 -38.04
C GLY A 232 -15.95 -35.55 -37.24
N ILE A 233 -15.10 -34.88 -36.45
CA ILE A 233 -14.05 -35.50 -35.65
C ILE A 233 -14.60 -36.13 -34.37
N ILE A 234 -15.68 -35.54 -33.83
CA ILE A 234 -16.41 -36.05 -32.68
C ILE A 234 -17.87 -36.28 -33.06
N THR A 235 -18.49 -37.24 -32.38
CA THR A 235 -19.91 -37.56 -32.54
C THR A 235 -20.80 -36.57 -31.77
N GLU A 236 -22.09 -36.54 -32.08
CA GLU A 236 -23.09 -35.71 -31.38
C GLU A 236 -23.13 -36.03 -29.87
N GLU A 237 -23.01 -37.31 -29.53
CA GLU A 237 -23.06 -37.81 -28.16
C GLU A 237 -21.82 -37.37 -27.36
N GLU A 238 -20.64 -37.41 -27.97
CA GLU A 238 -19.40 -36.92 -27.36
C GLU A 238 -19.39 -35.40 -27.20
N PHE A 239 -19.97 -34.68 -28.15
CA PHE A 239 -20.14 -33.23 -28.07
C PHE A 239 -21.06 -32.83 -26.90
N GLU A 240 -22.23 -33.45 -26.78
CA GLU A 240 -23.18 -33.16 -25.70
C GLU A 240 -22.64 -33.58 -24.33
N ALA A 241 -21.88 -34.68 -24.23
CA ALA A 241 -21.22 -35.08 -23.00
C ALA A 241 -20.18 -34.05 -22.53
N LYS A 242 -19.30 -33.58 -23.43
CA LYS A 242 -18.28 -32.58 -23.10
C LYS A 242 -18.84 -31.18 -22.86
N LYS A 243 -19.91 -30.81 -23.57
CA LYS A 243 -20.62 -29.55 -23.35
C LYS A 243 -21.23 -29.47 -21.94
N LYS A 244 -21.80 -30.57 -21.43
CA LYS A 244 -22.29 -30.64 -20.05
C LYS A 244 -21.16 -30.54 -19.02
N GLU A 245 -20.02 -31.17 -19.31
CA GLU A 245 -18.82 -31.09 -18.46
C GLU A 245 -18.30 -29.65 -18.33
N ILE A 246 -18.17 -28.92 -19.44
CA ILE A 246 -17.73 -27.51 -19.44
C ILE A 246 -18.73 -26.60 -18.72
N LEU A 247 -20.03 -26.84 -18.92
CA LEU A 247 -21.09 -26.05 -18.28
C LEU A 247 -21.38 -26.49 -16.83
N SER A 248 -20.72 -27.54 -16.33
CA SER A 248 -20.95 -28.12 -15.00
C SER A 248 -22.43 -28.41 -14.68
N LEU A 249 -23.17 -28.94 -15.67
CA LEU A 249 -24.62 -29.26 -15.61
C LEU A 249 -24.93 -30.71 -15.25
#